data_AF-A0A1H0ISS1-F1
#
_entry.id   AF-A0A1H0ISS1-F1
#
_cell.length_a   1.000
_cell.length_b   1.000
_cell.length_c   1.000
_cell.angle_alpha   90.00
_cell.angle_beta   90.00
_cell.angle_gamma   90.00
#
_symmetry.space_group_name_H-M   'P 1'
#
loop_
_entity.id
_entity.type
_entity.pdbx_description
1 polymer ?
#
loop_
_entity_poly.entity_id
_entity_poly.type
_entity_poly.pdbx_seq_one_letter_code
_entity_poly.pdbx_strand_id
1 'polypeptide(L)'
;MTRALIALLVVGSVTFALLVGRAEPTPDLSRGVDGIAAWLNELTDECATVRRGDDFTDFAGPVRSKVYAPFVAEWGTCAKEPYGRLGLLVLRPGLDQAWRTALANGEVRGDPDLAFGDGFALTGSIGMEYLGLKRLECTPSACSLVQIQHH
;
A
#
# COMPACT_ATOMS: atom_id res chain seq x y z
N MET A 1 -0.62 -5.24 -72.05
CA MET A 1 0.25 -5.87 -71.02
C MET A 1 1.29 -4.82 -70.61
N THR A 2 1.69 -4.51 -69.39
CA THR A 2 1.27 -4.74 -67.99
C THR A 2 2.27 -3.89 -67.19
N ARG A 3 1.81 -2.89 -66.40
CA ARG A 3 2.38 -2.30 -65.15
C ARG A 3 3.89 -1.86 -65.12
N ALA A 4 4.29 -0.76 -64.51
CA ALA A 4 4.07 -0.43 -63.11
C ALA A 4 4.37 1.04 -62.77
N LEU A 5 3.58 1.57 -61.83
CA LEU A 5 3.81 2.80 -61.08
C LEU A 5 4.98 2.63 -60.09
N ILE A 6 5.77 3.69 -59.89
CA ILE A 6 6.56 3.88 -58.67
C ILE A 6 6.19 5.26 -58.11
N ALA A 7 5.27 5.26 -57.15
CA ALA A 7 4.97 6.41 -56.31
C ALA A 7 5.89 6.34 -55.08
N LEU A 8 6.75 7.34 -54.92
CA LEU A 8 7.53 7.53 -53.69
C LEU A 8 6.58 7.94 -52.55
N LEU A 9 6.27 6.99 -51.68
CA LEU A 9 5.69 7.24 -50.36
C LEU A 9 6.81 7.60 -49.38
N VAL A 10 6.94 8.90 -49.09
CA VAL A 10 7.68 9.41 -47.94
C VAL A 10 6.86 9.08 -46.70
N VAL A 11 7.10 7.90 -46.11
CA VAL A 11 6.52 7.54 -44.81
C VAL A 11 7.35 8.25 -43.74
N GLY A 12 6.80 9.33 -43.20
CA GLY A 12 7.36 10.04 -42.06
C GLY A 12 7.48 9.09 -40.86
N SER A 13 8.71 8.90 -40.39
CA SER A 13 9.03 8.18 -39.17
C SER A 13 8.48 8.93 -37.97
N VAL A 14 7.26 8.61 -37.55
CA VAL A 14 6.78 8.97 -36.20
C VAL A 14 7.37 7.95 -35.24
N THR A 15 8.57 8.23 -34.74
CA THR A 15 9.11 7.55 -33.55
C THR A 15 8.25 7.94 -32.36
N PHE A 16 7.21 7.14 -32.11
CA PHE A 16 6.44 7.17 -30.88
C PHE A 16 7.37 6.66 -29.77
N ALA A 17 8.11 7.57 -29.14
CA ALA A 17 8.84 7.29 -27.92
C ALA A 17 7.81 7.05 -26.81
N LEU A 18 7.42 5.78 -26.63
CA LEU A 18 6.71 5.32 -25.45
C LEU A 18 7.65 5.49 -24.26
N LEU A 19 7.65 6.68 -23.66
CA LEU A 19 8.03 6.89 -22.28
C LEU A 19 7.01 6.13 -21.42
N VAL A 20 7.18 4.82 -21.32
CA VAL A 20 6.60 4.03 -20.23
C VAL A 20 7.34 4.52 -18.99
N GLY A 21 6.79 5.56 -18.34
CA GLY A 21 7.15 5.86 -16.97
C GLY A 21 7.03 4.56 -16.21
N ARG A 22 8.14 4.03 -15.70
CA ARG A 22 8.11 2.86 -14.82
C ARG A 22 7.25 3.29 -13.64
N ALA A 23 6.01 2.82 -13.59
CA ALA A 23 5.24 2.88 -12.37
C ALA A 23 6.10 2.22 -11.30
N GLU A 24 6.27 2.91 -10.17
CA GLU A 24 6.95 2.32 -9.02
C GLU A 24 6.26 0.99 -8.72
N PRO A 25 7.03 -0.09 -8.47
CA PRO A 25 6.43 -1.40 -8.25
C PRO A 25 5.44 -1.32 -7.08
N THR A 26 4.18 -1.64 -7.35
CA THR A 26 3.10 -1.74 -6.36
C THR A 26 2.73 -3.20 -6.15
N PRO A 27 2.24 -3.60 -4.97
CA PRO A 27 1.85 -4.98 -4.72
C PRO A 27 0.65 -5.41 -5.58
N ASP A 28 0.64 -6.68 -5.98
CA ASP A 28 -0.51 -7.29 -6.65
C ASP A 28 -1.60 -7.66 -5.62
N LEU A 29 -2.51 -6.73 -5.37
CA LEU A 29 -3.60 -6.93 -4.40
C LEU A 29 -4.63 -8.00 -4.83
N SER A 30 -4.61 -8.48 -6.08
CA SER A 30 -5.44 -9.63 -6.48
C SER A 30 -5.02 -10.92 -5.78
N ARG A 31 -3.78 -10.97 -5.30
CA ARG A 31 -3.21 -12.04 -4.46
C ARG A 31 -3.31 -11.74 -2.97
N GLY A 32 -4.02 -10.68 -2.59
CA GLY A 32 -4.23 -10.30 -1.20
C GLY A 32 -2.91 -10.04 -0.46
N VAL A 33 -2.82 -10.52 0.79
CA VAL A 33 -1.60 -10.31 1.60
C VAL A 33 -0.36 -11.04 1.05
N ASP A 34 -0.52 -12.09 0.24
CA ASP A 34 0.62 -12.75 -0.40
C ASP A 34 1.23 -11.86 -1.49
N GLY A 35 0.41 -11.05 -2.16
CA GLY A 35 0.89 -10.05 -3.12
C GLY A 35 1.68 -8.93 -2.45
N ILE A 36 1.24 -8.49 -1.27
CA ILE A 36 1.97 -7.51 -0.44
C ILE A 36 3.30 -8.10 0.03
N ALA A 37 3.30 -9.35 0.51
CA ALA A 37 4.51 -10.02 0.99
C ALA A 37 5.53 -10.27 -0.12
N ALA A 38 5.09 -10.72 -1.30
CA ALA A 38 5.96 -10.92 -2.46
C ALA A 38 6.61 -9.60 -2.89
N TRP A 39 5.83 -8.52 -2.96
CA TRP A 39 6.34 -7.19 -3.25
C TRP A 39 7.40 -6.72 -2.23
N LEU A 40 7.14 -6.91 -0.94
CA LEU A 40 8.13 -6.60 0.10
C LEU A 40 9.39 -7.45 -0.04
N ASN A 41 9.24 -8.75 -0.36
CA ASN A 41 10.36 -9.66 -0.56
C ASN A 41 11.23 -9.26 -1.75
N GLU A 42 10.63 -8.86 -2.87
CA GLU A 42 11.39 -8.36 -4.03
C GLU A 42 12.20 -7.11 -3.71
N LEU A 43 11.72 -6.26 -2.79
CA LEU A 43 12.37 -5.01 -2.43
C LEU A 43 13.40 -5.14 -1.31
N THR A 44 13.17 -6.05 -0.35
CA THR A 44 13.99 -6.11 0.88
C THR A 44 14.59 -7.47 1.17
N ASP A 45 14.30 -8.50 0.38
CA ASP A 45 14.67 -9.91 0.61
C ASP A 45 14.09 -10.49 1.92
N GLU A 46 13.11 -9.80 2.53
CA GLU A 46 12.41 -10.24 3.75
C GLU A 46 10.97 -10.64 3.44
N CYS A 47 10.16 -11.00 4.44
CA CYS A 47 8.75 -11.33 4.21
C CYS A 47 8.45 -12.48 3.22
N ALA A 48 9.39 -13.41 3.03
CA ALA A 48 9.24 -14.57 2.15
C ALA A 48 8.10 -15.53 2.53
N THR A 49 7.57 -15.44 3.76
CA THR A 49 6.48 -16.30 4.24
C THR A 49 5.45 -15.47 5.00
N VAL A 50 4.19 -15.63 4.61
CA VAL A 50 3.03 -15.04 5.29
C VAL A 50 2.48 -16.01 6.32
N ARG A 51 2.28 -15.52 7.53
CA ARG A 51 1.56 -16.17 8.62
C ARG A 51 0.12 -15.64 8.65
N ARG A 52 -0.84 -16.55 8.63
CA ARG A 52 -2.28 -16.29 8.74
C ARG A 52 -2.83 -16.90 10.01
N GLY A 53 -3.99 -16.40 10.47
CA GLY A 53 -4.71 -16.98 11.60
C GLY A 53 -4.16 -16.59 12.97
N ASP A 54 -3.25 -15.62 13.03
CA ASP A 54 -2.98 -14.90 14.27
C ASP A 54 -4.26 -14.18 14.76
N ASP A 55 -4.31 -13.67 15.98
CA ASP A 55 -5.41 -12.81 16.44
C ASP A 55 -5.05 -11.34 16.16
N PHE A 56 -5.89 -10.68 15.35
CA PHE A 56 -5.65 -9.29 14.95
C PHE A 56 -5.81 -8.34 16.13
N THR A 57 -6.69 -8.67 17.07
CA THR A 57 -6.93 -7.92 18.29
C THR A 57 -5.70 -7.97 19.19
N ASP A 58 -5.10 -9.16 19.34
CA ASP A 58 -3.86 -9.32 20.12
C ASP A 58 -2.70 -8.56 19.47
N PHE A 59 -2.64 -8.55 18.14
CA PHE A 59 -1.57 -7.87 17.40
C PHE A 59 -1.73 -6.33 17.41
N ALA A 60 -2.91 -5.81 17.04
CA ALA A 60 -3.16 -4.37 16.93
C ALA A 60 -3.51 -3.71 18.27
N GLY A 61 -3.90 -4.51 19.27
CA GLY A 61 -4.49 -4.07 20.53
C GLY A 61 -6.01 -3.87 20.42
N PRO A 62 -6.75 -4.02 21.54
CA PRO A 62 -8.21 -4.10 21.53
C PRO A 62 -8.92 -2.82 21.08
N VAL A 63 -8.35 -1.65 21.39
CA VAL A 63 -8.95 -0.37 21.02
C VAL A 63 -8.83 -0.12 19.52
N ARG A 64 -7.62 -0.30 18.96
CA ARG A 64 -7.36 -0.01 17.54
C ARG A 64 -7.97 -1.05 16.62
N SER A 65 -7.89 -2.33 17.00
CA SER A 65 -8.55 -3.41 16.25
C SER A 65 -10.04 -3.16 16.08
N LYS A 66 -10.75 -2.61 17.08
CA LYS A 66 -12.17 -2.21 16.95
C LYS A 66 -12.40 -1.22 15.81
N VAL A 67 -11.48 -0.27 15.60
CA VAL A 67 -11.58 0.73 14.54
C VAL A 67 -11.14 0.16 13.19
N TYR A 68 -10.04 -0.61 13.15
CA TYR A 68 -9.49 -1.17 11.92
C TYR A 68 -10.31 -2.33 11.35
N ALA A 69 -10.76 -3.28 12.19
CA ALA A 69 -11.29 -4.57 11.76
C ALA A 69 -12.44 -4.49 10.72
N PRO A 70 -13.40 -3.54 10.80
CA PRO A 70 -14.43 -3.41 9.77
C PRO A 70 -13.87 -3.12 8.38
N PHE A 71 -12.70 -2.49 8.31
CA PHE A 71 -12.04 -2.06 7.08
C PHE A 71 -10.94 -3.02 6.62
N VAL A 72 -10.59 -4.05 7.40
CA VAL A 72 -9.64 -5.07 6.99
C VAL A 72 -10.37 -6.12 6.16
N ALA A 73 -10.00 -6.28 4.90
CA ALA A 73 -10.52 -7.34 4.02
C ALA A 73 -9.77 -8.66 4.23
N GLU A 74 -8.45 -8.58 4.31
CA GLU A 74 -7.55 -9.69 4.59
C GLU A 74 -6.39 -9.16 5.41
N TRP A 75 -5.82 -10.00 6.28
CA TRP A 75 -4.60 -9.66 6.98
C TRP A 75 -3.72 -10.88 7.22
N GLY A 76 -2.46 -10.61 7.47
CA GLY A 76 -1.47 -11.59 7.88
C GLY A 76 -0.26 -10.90 8.48
N THR A 77 0.76 -11.68 8.82
CA THR A 77 2.04 -11.14 9.27
C THR A 77 3.19 -11.80 8.52
N CYS A 78 4.31 -11.12 8.40
CA CYS A 78 5.56 -11.69 7.90
C CYS A 78 6.73 -11.27 8.79
N ALA A 79 7.83 -12.01 8.71
CA ALA A 79 9.05 -11.67 9.44
C ALA A 79 9.79 -10.54 8.71
N LYS A 80 10.15 -9.49 9.46
CA LYS A 80 10.93 -8.34 9.01
C LYS A 80 11.68 -7.73 10.19
N GLU A 81 12.98 -7.53 10.04
CA GLU A 81 13.80 -6.82 11.02
C GLU A 81 13.62 -5.29 10.88
N PRO A 82 13.72 -4.52 11.98
CA PRO A 82 13.93 -4.94 13.38
C PRO A 82 12.63 -5.31 14.12
N TYR A 83 11.49 -5.40 13.41
CA TYR A 83 10.16 -5.50 14.01
C TYR A 83 9.83 -6.88 14.55
N GLY A 84 10.58 -7.91 14.16
CA GLY A 84 10.27 -9.32 14.39
C GLY A 84 9.05 -9.79 13.58
N ARG A 85 7.97 -9.01 13.57
CA ARG A 85 6.74 -9.26 12.82
C ARG A 85 6.16 -7.96 12.26
N LEU A 86 5.98 -7.91 10.94
CA LEU A 86 5.26 -6.87 10.23
C LEU A 86 3.85 -7.36 9.89
N GLY A 87 2.83 -6.60 10.22
CA GLY A 87 1.44 -6.85 9.82
C GLY A 87 1.17 -6.31 8.42
N LEU A 88 0.47 -7.11 7.63
CA LEU A 88 0.07 -6.83 6.25
C LEU A 88 -1.45 -6.75 6.21
N LEU A 89 -2.01 -5.67 5.68
CA LEU A 89 -3.45 -5.45 5.67
C LEU A 89 -3.91 -5.10 4.25
N VAL A 90 -4.88 -5.85 3.73
CA VAL A 90 -5.68 -5.42 2.57
C VAL A 90 -6.87 -4.64 3.11
N LEU A 91 -7.08 -3.43 2.60
CA LEU A 91 -8.04 -2.49 3.15
C LEU A 91 -9.26 -2.29 2.25
N ARG A 92 -10.40 -2.10 2.91
CA ARG A 92 -11.63 -1.54 2.35
C ARG A 92 -11.63 -0.02 2.57
N PRO A 93 -12.33 0.75 1.72
CA PRO A 93 -12.42 2.19 1.89
C PRO A 93 -13.17 2.59 3.17
N GLY A 94 -12.89 3.80 3.69
CA GLY A 94 -13.64 4.42 4.79
C GLY A 94 -12.95 4.43 6.15
N LEU A 95 -11.74 3.86 6.26
CA LEU A 95 -10.98 3.86 7.52
C LEU A 95 -10.64 5.27 8.01
N ASP A 96 -10.36 6.21 7.11
CA ASP A 96 -10.09 7.61 7.42
C ASP A 96 -11.27 8.28 8.13
N GLN A 97 -12.48 8.08 7.63
CA GLN A 97 -13.70 8.59 8.26
C GLN A 97 -13.92 7.95 9.63
N ALA A 98 -13.75 6.64 9.74
CA ALA A 98 -13.93 5.93 11.01
C ALA A 98 -12.90 6.37 12.07
N TRP A 99 -11.64 6.55 11.66
CA TRP A 99 -10.59 7.02 12.57
C TRP A 99 -10.89 8.43 13.07
N ARG A 100 -11.31 9.34 12.18
CA ARG A 100 -11.76 10.68 12.57
C ARG A 100 -12.91 10.65 13.58
N THR A 101 -13.91 9.79 13.36
CA THR A 101 -15.02 9.64 14.30
C THR A 101 -14.54 9.11 15.65
N ALA A 102 -13.66 8.11 15.66
CA ALA A 102 -13.07 7.57 16.88
C ALA A 102 -12.25 8.64 17.64
N LEU A 103 -11.51 9.49 16.93
CA LEU A 103 -10.80 10.64 17.51
C LEU A 103 -11.76 11.66 18.13
N ALA A 104 -12.81 12.04 17.41
CA ALA A 104 -13.82 12.99 17.89
C ALA A 104 -14.55 12.48 19.14
N ASN A 105 -14.75 11.17 19.24
CA ASN A 105 -15.36 10.50 20.39
C ASN A 105 -14.38 10.26 21.55
N GLY A 106 -13.08 10.50 21.36
CA GLY A 106 -12.04 10.20 22.35
C GLY A 106 -11.74 8.72 22.55
N GLU A 107 -12.16 7.85 21.61
CA GLU A 107 -11.90 6.40 21.64
C GLU A 107 -10.44 6.07 21.32
N VAL A 108 -9.81 6.87 20.46
CA VAL A 108 -8.37 6.78 20.12
C VAL A 108 -7.69 8.12 20.34
N ARG A 109 -6.35 8.12 20.34
CA ARG A 109 -5.54 9.33 20.43
C ARG A 109 -4.51 9.34 19.30
N GLY A 110 -4.41 10.47 18.62
CA GLY A 110 -3.45 10.68 17.54
C GLY A 110 -3.78 9.91 16.25
N ASP A 111 -2.77 9.84 15.41
CA ASP A 111 -2.83 9.24 14.07
C ASP A 111 -2.84 7.70 14.14
N PRO A 112 -3.44 7.01 13.16
CA PRO A 112 -3.28 5.57 13.04
C PRO A 112 -1.82 5.22 12.77
N ASP A 113 -1.36 4.16 13.42
CA ASP A 113 -0.01 3.63 13.35
C ASP A 113 0.17 2.66 12.17
N LEU A 114 -0.22 3.12 10.98
CA LEU A 114 -0.15 2.37 9.73
C LEU A 114 0.55 3.18 8.64
N ALA A 115 1.34 2.49 7.83
CA ALA A 115 1.88 3.01 6.57
C ALA A 115 0.96 2.55 5.42
N PHE A 116 0.34 3.50 4.73
CA PHE A 116 -0.71 3.29 3.75
C PHE A 116 -0.16 3.31 2.32
N GLY A 117 -0.56 2.30 1.56
CA GLY A 117 -0.52 2.31 0.10
C GLY A 117 -1.93 2.39 -0.48
N ASP A 118 -2.05 2.22 -1.79
CA ASP A 118 -3.35 2.20 -2.45
C ASP A 118 -4.06 0.86 -2.20
N GLY A 119 -5.06 0.85 -1.31
CA GLY A 119 -5.83 -0.35 -0.97
C GLY A 119 -5.16 -1.31 0.03
N PHE A 120 -4.03 -0.93 0.63
CA PHE A 120 -3.35 -1.74 1.64
C PHE A 120 -2.64 -0.90 2.70
N ALA A 121 -2.22 -1.52 3.80
CA ALA A 121 -1.37 -0.91 4.80
C ALA A 121 -0.41 -1.91 5.47
N LEU A 122 0.65 -1.37 6.08
CA LEU A 122 1.65 -2.10 6.86
C LEU A 122 1.71 -1.58 8.30
N THR A 123 1.90 -2.46 9.27
CA THR A 123 2.10 -2.06 10.68
C THR A 123 3.58 -1.79 10.96
N GLY A 124 4.07 -0.60 10.65
CA GLY A 124 5.46 -0.21 10.87
C GLY A 124 5.76 1.17 10.32
N SER A 125 6.80 1.82 10.83
CA SER A 125 7.12 3.22 10.51
C SER A 125 8.52 3.44 9.93
N ILE A 126 9.46 2.52 10.15
CA ILE A 126 10.87 2.62 9.74
C ILE A 126 11.06 1.89 8.42
N GLY A 127 11.71 2.56 7.47
CA GLY A 127 12.00 2.03 6.14
C GLY A 127 10.80 2.09 5.18
N MET A 128 9.65 2.57 5.64
CA MET A 128 8.42 2.68 4.84
C MET A 128 8.45 3.89 3.89
N GLU A 129 9.29 4.89 4.19
CA GLU A 129 9.54 6.04 3.32
C GLU A 129 10.16 5.63 1.97
N TYR A 130 10.96 4.56 1.96
CA TYR A 130 11.56 4.01 0.73
C TYR A 130 10.56 3.21 -0.11
N LEU A 131 9.40 2.88 0.46
CA LEU A 131 8.34 2.13 -0.21
C LEU A 131 7.26 3.05 -0.79
N GLY A 132 7.44 4.38 -0.74
CA GLY A 132 6.46 5.35 -1.24
C GLY A 132 5.14 5.35 -0.44
N LEU A 133 5.15 4.79 0.77
CA LEU A 133 3.97 4.72 1.63
C LEU A 133 3.72 6.06 2.30
N LYS A 134 2.45 6.27 2.66
CA LYS A 134 1.96 7.50 3.28
C LYS A 134 1.54 7.21 4.71
N ARG A 135 1.66 8.19 5.60
CA ARG A 135 0.99 8.15 6.90
C ARG A 135 -0.36 8.85 6.78
N LEU A 136 -1.36 8.39 7.51
CA LEU A 136 -2.60 9.13 7.65
C LEU A 136 -2.48 10.04 8.86
N GLU A 137 -2.57 11.36 8.65
CA GLU A 137 -2.63 12.35 9.72
C GLU A 137 -4.09 12.74 9.94
N CYS A 138 -4.55 12.69 11.19
CA CYS A 138 -5.95 12.92 11.53
C CYS A 138 -6.10 13.89 12.70
N THR A 139 -7.06 14.79 12.54
CA THR A 139 -7.66 15.60 13.60
C THR A 139 -9.12 15.19 13.76
N PRO A 140 -9.83 15.64 14.81
CA PRO A 140 -11.27 15.38 14.94
C PRO A 140 -12.13 15.88 13.76
N SER A 141 -11.62 16.79 12.92
CA SER A 141 -12.36 17.38 11.79
C SER A 141 -11.90 16.89 10.41
N ALA A 142 -10.65 16.46 10.26
CA ALA A 142 -10.10 16.07 8.96
C ALA A 142 -9.02 14.99 9.07
N CYS A 143 -8.87 14.19 8.03
CA CYS A 143 -7.74 13.28 7.83
C CYS A 143 -7.11 13.53 6.46
N SER A 144 -5.80 13.35 6.35
CA SER A 144 -5.04 13.47 5.10
C SER A 144 -3.90 12.48 5.03
N LEU A 145 -3.71 11.86 3.86
CA LEU A 145 -2.53 11.05 3.59
C LEU A 145 -1.34 11.96 3.28
N VAL A 146 -0.29 11.85 4.07
CA VAL A 146 0.93 12.65 3.98
C VAL A 146 2.10 11.74 3.65
N GLN A 147 3.01 12.19 2.78
CA GLN A 147 4.24 11.46 2.46
C GLN A 147 5.10 11.28 3.71
N ILE A 148 5.61 10.07 3.92
CA ILE A 148 6.56 9.81 5.00
C ILE A 148 7.91 10.38 4.56
N GLN A 149 8.42 11.38 5.30
CA GLN A 149 9.71 12.00 5.00
C GLN A 149 10.84 11.26 5.72
N HIS A 150 12.00 11.21 5.07
CA HIS A 150 13.24 10.75 5.68
C HIS A 150 13.77 11.84 6.64
N HIS A 151 14.10 11.46 7.88
CA HIS A 151 14.70 12.35 8.88
C HIS A 151 16.17 11.99 9.11
#